data_AF-A0A951ACQ2-F1
#
_entry.id   AF-A0A951ACQ2-F1
#
_cell.length_a   1.000
_cell.length_b   1.000
_cell.length_c   1.000
_cell.angle_alpha   90.00
_cell.angle_beta   90.00
_cell.angle_gamma   90.00
#
_symmetry.space_group_name_H-M   'P 1'
#
loop_
_entity.id
_entity.type
_entity.pdbx_description
1 polymer ?
#
loop_
_entity_poly.entity_id
_entity_poly.type
_entity_poly.pdbx_seq_one_letter_code
_entity_poly.pdbx_strand_id
1 'polypeptide(L)'
;MRLAGVAEAKELLHEEIKTLSSIRRDLLEQYFRAQEPIERFRLKRDLDELAGQLRQIHVGRKALDYVEETQPSSTLPAISAHWLDKFNELARASNEPWREELLARALAQEARSPGSVVPRALWFLGTFEKHIFEAFSTLLDLSCFVGGPLMIPKSGSYIKIPIPGKGPLAIGNLIHQLQDVALIAHAVGSFRMLRKGQPHKISYHKLRAEVTFTDRDYDAYGLLYTSVGLSISRFYQPTENPLGRRICDEFIASLEKIPNCKVKRL
;
A
#
# COMPACT_ATOMS: atom_id res chain seq x y z
N MET A 1 11.26 27.24 -7.81
CA MET A 1 11.66 26.62 -9.08
C MET A 1 11.11 25.19 -9.28
N ARG A 2 11.13 24.26 -8.31
CA ARG A 2 10.52 22.90 -8.50
C ARG A 2 9.01 22.81 -8.23
N LEU A 3 8.43 23.64 -7.36
CA LEU A 3 6.96 23.77 -7.30
C LEU A 3 6.39 24.24 -8.63
N ALA A 4 7.11 25.18 -9.28
CA ALA A 4 6.84 25.54 -10.66
C ALA A 4 7.00 24.31 -11.57
N GLY A 5 8.09 23.54 -11.48
CA GLY A 5 8.26 22.30 -12.27
C GLY A 5 7.23 21.18 -12.04
N VAL A 6 6.75 20.94 -10.81
CA VAL A 6 5.70 19.95 -10.51
C VAL A 6 4.33 20.47 -10.94
N ALA A 7 4.05 21.76 -10.72
CA ALA A 7 2.83 22.39 -11.21
C ALA A 7 2.81 22.42 -12.76
N GLU A 8 3.92 22.79 -13.39
CA GLU A 8 4.14 22.74 -14.84
C GLU A 8 3.97 21.30 -15.36
N ALA A 9 4.56 20.30 -14.69
CA ALA A 9 4.35 18.90 -15.06
C ALA A 9 2.88 18.46 -14.90
N LYS A 10 2.18 18.90 -13.85
CA LYS A 10 0.74 18.65 -13.67
C LYS A 10 -0.07 19.30 -14.78
N GLU A 11 0.23 20.54 -15.15
CA GLU A 11 -0.44 21.25 -16.26
C GLU A 11 -0.15 20.58 -17.61
N LEU A 12 1.10 20.21 -17.90
CA LEU A 12 1.46 19.49 -19.12
C LEU A 12 0.71 18.16 -19.23
N LEU A 13 0.67 17.36 -18.16
CA LEU A 13 -0.11 16.11 -18.15
C LEU A 13 -1.61 16.37 -18.24
N HIS A 14 -2.10 17.49 -17.71
CA HIS A 14 -3.51 17.86 -17.82
C HIS A 14 -3.90 18.22 -19.26
N GLU A 15 -3.08 19.00 -19.95
CA GLU A 15 -3.26 19.31 -21.37
C GLU A 15 -3.14 18.05 -22.24
N GLU A 16 -2.21 17.15 -21.93
CA GLU A 16 -2.10 15.87 -22.62
C GLU A 16 -3.39 15.03 -22.46
N ILE A 17 -3.93 14.94 -21.25
CA ILE A 17 -5.22 14.27 -21.00
C ILE A 17 -6.34 14.91 -21.82
N LYS A 18 -6.39 16.25 -21.93
CA LYS A 18 -7.41 16.94 -22.75
C LYS A 18 -7.26 16.58 -24.23
N THR A 19 -6.05 16.67 -24.77
CA THR A 19 -5.76 16.33 -26.17
C THR A 19 -6.17 14.89 -26.48
N LEU A 20 -5.73 13.92 -25.68
CA LEU A 20 -6.06 12.51 -25.87
C LEU A 20 -7.56 12.24 -25.68
N SER A 21 -8.23 12.96 -24.77
CA SER A 21 -9.68 12.86 -24.60
C SER A 21 -10.45 13.39 -25.82
N SER A 22 -9.95 14.46 -26.46
CA SER A 22 -10.52 14.96 -27.71
C SER A 22 -10.35 13.94 -28.84
N ILE A 23 -9.13 13.42 -29.03
CA ILE A 23 -8.85 12.39 -30.04
C ILE A 23 -9.77 11.17 -29.83
N ARG A 24 -9.98 10.76 -28.58
CA ARG A 24 -10.86 9.64 -28.24
C ARG A 24 -12.31 9.91 -28.66
N ARG A 25 -12.82 11.11 -28.44
CA ARG A 25 -14.17 11.49 -28.85
C ARG A 25 -14.30 11.42 -30.38
N ASP A 26 -13.32 11.92 -31.10
CA ASP A 26 -13.33 11.93 -32.57
C ASP A 26 -13.26 10.50 -33.13
N LEU A 27 -12.46 9.61 -32.53
CA LEU A 27 -12.40 8.18 -32.88
C LEU A 27 -13.70 7.44 -32.54
N LEU A 28 -14.39 7.79 -31.45
CA LEU A 28 -15.69 7.22 -31.12
C LEU A 28 -16.74 7.59 -32.17
N GLU A 29 -16.76 8.86 -32.62
CA GLU A 29 -17.65 9.29 -33.69
C GLU A 29 -17.39 8.54 -34.99
N GLN A 30 -16.11 8.35 -35.35
CA GLN A 30 -15.73 7.54 -36.52
C GLN A 30 -16.19 6.08 -36.37
N TYR A 31 -16.01 5.49 -35.19
CA TYR A 31 -16.42 4.10 -34.91
C TYR A 31 -17.91 3.87 -35.11
N PHE A 32 -18.76 4.80 -34.65
CA PHE A 32 -20.22 4.70 -34.82
C PHE A 32 -20.68 4.93 -36.27
N ARG A 33 -19.92 5.72 -37.05
CA ARG A 33 -20.22 5.99 -38.47
C ARG A 33 -19.69 4.90 -39.41
N ALA A 34 -18.63 4.19 -39.01
CA ALA A 34 -18.04 3.13 -39.81
C ALA A 34 -19.07 2.05 -40.13
N GLN A 35 -19.21 1.71 -41.41
CA GLN A 35 -20.10 0.64 -41.86
C GLN A 35 -19.34 -0.68 -42.07
N GLU A 36 -18.04 -0.61 -42.36
CA GLU A 36 -17.22 -1.77 -42.62
C GLU A 36 -16.74 -2.46 -41.32
N PRO A 37 -16.86 -3.80 -41.22
CA PRO A 37 -16.41 -4.54 -40.04
C PRO A 37 -14.91 -4.41 -39.74
N ILE A 38 -14.07 -4.35 -40.79
CA ILE A 38 -12.61 -4.24 -40.65
C ILE A 38 -12.21 -2.87 -40.07
N GLU A 39 -12.85 -1.81 -40.55
CA GLU A 39 -12.64 -0.45 -40.05
C GLU A 39 -13.06 -0.34 -38.57
N ARG A 40 -14.24 -0.88 -38.22
CA ARG A 40 -14.69 -0.94 -36.82
C ARG A 40 -13.70 -1.68 -35.92
N PHE A 41 -13.13 -2.78 -36.39
CA PHE A 41 -12.14 -3.54 -35.62
C PHE A 41 -10.87 -2.73 -35.35
N ARG A 42 -10.35 -2.02 -36.37
CA ARG A 42 -9.17 -1.14 -36.21
C ARG A 42 -9.45 0.00 -35.24
N LEU A 43 -10.57 0.71 -35.43
CA LEU A 43 -10.98 1.81 -34.55
C LEU A 43 -11.18 1.35 -33.10
N LYS A 44 -11.74 0.16 -32.89
CA LYS A 44 -11.86 -0.42 -31.54
C LYS A 44 -10.50 -0.64 -30.88
N ARG A 45 -9.53 -1.22 -31.60
CA ARG A 45 -8.17 -1.41 -31.11
C ARG A 45 -7.52 -0.07 -30.74
N ASP A 46 -7.65 0.92 -31.60
CA ASP A 46 -7.04 2.23 -31.40
C ASP A 46 -7.69 2.96 -30.20
N LEU A 47 -9.01 2.81 -30.01
CA LEU A 47 -9.74 3.28 -28.83
C LEU A 47 -9.27 2.59 -27.54
N ASP A 48 -9.03 1.28 -27.58
CA ASP A 48 -8.55 0.51 -26.43
C ASP A 48 -7.11 0.92 -26.04
N GLU A 49 -6.25 1.15 -27.03
CA GLU A 49 -4.89 1.66 -26.84
C GLU A 49 -4.90 3.05 -26.20
N LEU A 50 -5.68 3.97 -26.77
CA LEU A 50 -5.82 5.33 -26.29
C LEU A 50 -6.39 5.37 -24.86
N ALA A 51 -7.38 4.51 -24.56
CA ALA A 51 -7.91 4.37 -23.22
C ALA A 51 -6.84 3.87 -22.23
N GLY A 52 -5.95 2.96 -22.66
CA GLY A 52 -4.79 2.54 -21.88
C GLY A 52 -3.84 3.69 -21.58
N GLN A 53 -3.44 4.45 -22.59
CA GLN A 53 -2.55 5.60 -22.44
C GLN A 53 -3.14 6.66 -21.48
N LEU A 54 -4.43 6.96 -21.61
CA LEU A 54 -5.14 7.87 -20.70
C LEU A 54 -5.08 7.39 -19.24
N ARG A 55 -5.27 6.09 -18.98
CA ARG A 55 -5.16 5.53 -17.62
C ARG A 55 -3.75 5.64 -17.07
N GLN A 56 -2.74 5.32 -17.86
CA GLN A 56 -1.34 5.46 -17.47
C GLN A 56 -0.99 6.90 -17.09
N ILE A 57 -1.38 7.87 -17.93
CA ILE A 57 -1.14 9.30 -17.67
C ILE A 57 -1.89 9.74 -16.42
N HIS A 58 -3.11 9.24 -16.19
CA HIS A 58 -3.87 9.54 -14.98
C HIS A 58 -3.14 9.10 -13.71
N VAL A 59 -2.63 7.86 -13.67
CA VAL A 59 -1.82 7.37 -12.54
C VAL A 59 -0.54 8.20 -12.38
N GLY A 60 0.13 8.55 -13.48
CA GLY A 60 1.32 9.40 -13.49
C GLY A 60 1.06 10.79 -12.90
N ARG A 61 -0.02 11.45 -13.33
CA ARG A 61 -0.45 12.73 -12.78
C ARG A 61 -0.73 12.63 -11.28
N LYS A 62 -1.44 11.58 -10.87
CA LYS A 62 -1.77 11.33 -9.46
C LYS A 62 -0.52 11.08 -8.61
N ALA A 63 0.53 10.46 -9.17
CA ALA A 63 1.80 10.29 -8.48
C ALA A 63 2.44 11.62 -8.06
N LEU A 64 2.24 12.69 -8.84
CA LEU A 64 2.72 14.04 -8.52
C LEU A 64 2.06 14.64 -7.27
N ASP A 65 0.98 14.06 -6.75
CA ASP A 65 0.38 14.47 -5.48
C ASP A 65 1.16 13.94 -4.26
N TYR A 66 2.02 12.92 -4.45
CA TYR A 66 2.81 12.29 -3.37
C TYR A 66 4.31 12.60 -3.44
N VAL A 67 4.74 13.37 -4.44
CA VAL A 67 6.12 13.85 -4.51
C VAL A 67 6.25 15.02 -3.55
N GLU A 68 6.67 14.74 -2.31
CA GLU A 68 7.04 15.76 -1.33
C GLU A 68 8.28 16.54 -1.79
N GLU A 69 8.38 17.81 -1.38
CA GLU A 69 9.55 18.69 -1.62
C GLU A 69 10.77 18.25 -0.79
N THR A 70 11.38 17.11 -1.11
CA THR A 70 12.67 16.75 -0.52
C THR A 70 13.81 17.23 -1.40
N GLN A 71 14.82 17.87 -0.79
CA GLN A 71 16.01 18.34 -1.51
C GLN A 71 16.67 17.17 -2.26
N PRO A 72 17.01 17.33 -3.54
CA PRO A 72 17.72 16.29 -4.28
C PRO A 72 19.13 16.15 -3.71
N SER A 73 19.47 14.94 -3.26
CA SER A 73 20.84 14.47 -3.43
C SER A 73 21.09 14.38 -4.94
N SER A 74 22.06 15.12 -5.47
CA SER A 74 22.36 15.28 -6.89
C SER A 74 22.90 14.03 -7.58
N THR A 75 22.77 12.85 -6.97
CA THR A 75 23.37 11.58 -7.41
C THR A 75 22.40 10.40 -7.37
N LEU A 76 21.08 10.64 -7.38
CA LEU A 76 20.13 9.52 -7.45
C LEU A 76 20.28 8.80 -8.81
N PRO A 77 20.39 7.45 -8.81
CA PRO A 77 20.40 6.68 -10.04
C PRO A 77 19.08 6.87 -10.81
N ALA A 78 19.08 6.66 -12.12
CA ALA A 78 17.83 6.66 -12.89
C ALA A 78 16.95 5.45 -12.52
N ILE A 79 15.62 5.57 -12.67
CA ILE A 79 14.70 4.43 -12.55
C ILE A 79 15.03 3.42 -13.64
N SER A 80 15.03 2.13 -13.28
CA SER A 80 15.24 1.03 -14.23
C SER A 80 14.20 1.06 -15.35
N ALA A 81 14.65 0.97 -16.60
CA ALA A 81 13.77 0.91 -17.78
C ALA A 81 12.78 -0.26 -17.69
N HIS A 82 13.24 -1.45 -17.28
CA HIS A 82 12.37 -2.60 -17.07
C HIS A 82 11.29 -2.31 -16.02
N TRP A 83 11.65 -1.62 -14.93
CA TRP A 83 10.66 -1.27 -13.90
C TRP A 83 9.60 -0.34 -14.47
N LEU A 84 10.01 0.69 -15.22
CA LEU A 84 9.08 1.63 -15.89
C LEU A 84 8.19 0.92 -16.90
N ASP A 85 8.73 0.02 -17.71
CA ASP A 85 7.95 -0.76 -18.67
C ASP A 85 6.87 -1.58 -17.97
N LYS A 86 7.24 -2.25 -16.87
CA LYS A 86 6.29 -3.05 -16.08
C LYS A 86 5.24 -2.16 -15.40
N PHE A 87 5.65 -1.03 -14.85
CA PHE A 87 4.73 -0.06 -14.28
C PHE A 87 3.73 0.45 -15.34
N ASN A 88 4.22 0.81 -16.52
CA ASN A 88 3.39 1.32 -17.63
C ASN A 88 2.41 0.25 -18.12
N GLU A 89 2.82 -1.01 -18.20
CA GLU A 89 1.91 -2.14 -18.49
C GLU A 89 0.76 -2.19 -17.46
N LEU A 90 1.08 -2.16 -16.17
CA LEU A 90 0.10 -2.26 -15.09
C LEU A 90 -0.81 -1.02 -14.99
N ALA A 91 -0.25 0.17 -15.22
CA ALA A 91 -0.99 1.43 -15.18
C ALA A 91 -1.95 1.61 -16.37
N ARG A 92 -1.65 0.98 -17.52
CA ARG A 92 -2.55 0.92 -18.68
C ARG A 92 -3.74 -0.01 -18.48
N ALA A 93 -3.70 -0.93 -17.51
CA ALA A 93 -4.82 -1.82 -17.22
C ALA A 93 -6.05 -1.04 -16.69
N SER A 94 -7.24 -1.62 -16.83
CA SER A 94 -8.46 -1.09 -16.21
C SER A 94 -8.42 -1.34 -14.70
N ASN A 95 -7.97 -0.34 -13.96
CA ASN A 95 -7.73 -0.42 -12.54
C ASN A 95 -8.89 0.16 -11.73
N GLU A 96 -9.19 -0.45 -10.59
CA GLU A 96 -10.07 0.15 -9.59
C GLU A 96 -9.40 1.38 -8.95
N PRO A 97 -10.17 2.36 -8.45
CA PRO A 97 -9.60 3.60 -7.88
C PRO A 97 -8.57 3.39 -6.78
N TRP A 98 -8.75 2.35 -5.95
CA TRP A 98 -7.79 1.99 -4.90
C TRP A 98 -6.47 1.47 -5.48
N ARG A 99 -6.49 0.78 -6.62
CA ARG A 99 -5.27 0.27 -7.26
C ARG A 99 -4.49 1.39 -7.94
N GLU A 100 -5.21 2.31 -8.58
CA GLU A 100 -4.61 3.54 -9.14
C GLU A 100 -3.89 4.36 -8.07
N GLU A 101 -4.49 4.50 -6.88
CA GLU A 101 -3.87 5.14 -5.70
C GLU A 101 -2.56 4.47 -5.31
N LEU A 102 -2.55 3.13 -5.19
CA LEU A 102 -1.35 2.39 -4.80
C LEU A 102 -0.24 2.50 -5.85
N LEU A 103 -0.58 2.39 -7.13
CA LEU A 103 0.38 2.54 -8.23
C LEU A 103 0.95 3.97 -8.28
N ALA A 104 0.12 4.99 -8.07
CA ALA A 104 0.58 6.38 -8.00
C ALA A 104 1.59 6.60 -6.87
N ARG A 105 1.31 6.07 -5.67
CA ARG A 105 2.25 6.12 -4.54
C ARG A 105 3.53 5.34 -4.80
N ALA A 106 3.44 4.19 -5.48
CA ALA A 106 4.59 3.41 -5.88
C ALA A 106 5.49 4.16 -6.88
N LEU A 107 4.91 4.80 -7.90
CA LEU A 107 5.67 5.63 -8.85
C LEU A 107 6.33 6.82 -8.15
N ALA A 108 5.62 7.52 -7.26
CA ALA A 108 6.19 8.63 -6.51
C ALA A 108 7.35 8.18 -5.61
N GLN A 109 7.21 7.03 -4.96
CA GLN A 109 8.25 6.44 -4.13
C GLN A 109 9.49 6.04 -4.95
N GLU A 110 9.27 5.38 -6.09
CA GLU A 110 10.35 4.98 -6.99
C GLU A 110 11.06 6.18 -7.60
N ALA A 111 10.33 7.25 -7.95
CA ALA A 111 10.91 8.50 -8.44
C ALA A 111 11.78 9.21 -7.37
N ARG A 112 11.42 9.09 -6.09
CA ARG A 112 12.21 9.65 -4.98
C ARG A 112 13.44 8.82 -4.64
N SER A 113 13.33 7.50 -4.72
CA SER A 113 14.39 6.57 -4.38
C SER A 113 14.33 5.37 -5.33
N PRO A 114 15.01 5.46 -6.49
CA PRO A 114 15.00 4.39 -7.47
C PRO A 114 15.58 3.09 -6.90
N GLY A 115 14.90 1.97 -7.16
CA GLY A 115 15.16 0.67 -6.56
C GLY A 115 14.46 0.43 -5.22
N SER A 116 13.72 1.40 -4.68
CA SER A 116 13.04 1.24 -3.40
C SER A 116 11.74 0.43 -3.48
N VAL A 117 11.13 0.34 -4.67
CA VAL A 117 9.96 -0.50 -4.93
C VAL A 117 10.39 -1.77 -5.65
N VAL A 118 10.50 -2.87 -4.89
CA VAL A 118 10.87 -4.17 -5.46
C VAL A 118 9.88 -4.64 -6.54
N PRO A 119 10.33 -5.26 -7.65
CA PRO A 119 9.44 -5.67 -8.75
C PRO A 119 8.27 -6.55 -8.32
N ARG A 120 8.49 -7.43 -7.33
CA ARG A 120 7.44 -8.28 -6.77
C ARG A 120 6.34 -7.48 -6.07
N ALA A 121 6.69 -6.40 -5.36
CA ALA A 121 5.71 -5.53 -4.74
C ALA A 121 4.90 -4.79 -5.83
N LEU A 122 5.58 -4.21 -6.83
CA LEU A 122 4.90 -3.55 -7.97
C LEU A 122 3.92 -4.50 -8.67
N TRP A 123 4.33 -5.75 -8.91
CA TRP A 123 3.47 -6.76 -9.50
C TRP A 123 2.22 -6.99 -8.66
N PHE A 124 2.36 -7.22 -7.35
CA PHE A 124 1.22 -7.40 -6.44
C PHE A 124 0.28 -6.19 -6.42
N LEU A 125 0.81 -4.96 -6.42
CA LEU A 125 -0.03 -3.76 -6.49
C LEU A 125 -0.86 -3.76 -7.77
N GLY A 126 -0.27 -4.16 -8.91
CA GLY A 126 -0.94 -4.21 -10.19
C GLY A 126 -1.93 -5.37 -10.38
N THR A 127 -1.78 -6.47 -9.63
CA THR A 127 -2.52 -7.72 -9.87
C THR A 127 -3.39 -8.18 -8.71
N PHE A 128 -3.45 -7.46 -7.60
CA PHE A 128 -4.30 -7.85 -6.49
C PHE A 128 -5.76 -8.01 -6.92
N GLU A 129 -6.30 -9.19 -6.64
CA GLU A 129 -7.73 -9.37 -6.60
C GLU A 129 -8.32 -8.54 -5.46
N LYS A 130 -9.47 -7.91 -5.73
CA LYS A 130 -10.12 -7.00 -4.79
C LYS A 130 -10.29 -7.60 -3.40
N HIS A 131 -10.74 -8.85 -3.30
CA HIS A 131 -10.99 -9.51 -2.02
C HIS A 131 -9.71 -9.78 -1.22
N ILE A 132 -8.60 -10.11 -1.90
CA ILE A 132 -7.27 -10.27 -1.29
C ILE A 132 -6.77 -8.93 -0.76
N PHE A 133 -6.91 -7.86 -1.55
CA PHE A 133 -6.52 -6.52 -1.11
C PHE A 133 -7.34 -6.06 0.09
N GLU A 134 -8.66 -6.23 0.07
CA GLU A 134 -9.54 -5.87 1.18
C GLU A 134 -9.22 -6.64 2.47
N ALA A 135 -8.87 -7.93 2.35
CA ALA A 135 -8.42 -8.73 3.48
C ALA A 135 -7.10 -8.19 4.04
N PHE A 136 -6.13 -7.91 3.17
CA PHE A 136 -4.83 -7.38 3.57
C PHE A 136 -4.92 -5.99 4.19
N SER A 137 -5.67 -5.08 3.58
CA SER A 137 -5.89 -3.72 4.09
C SER A 137 -6.57 -3.74 5.44
N THR A 138 -7.57 -4.62 5.63
CA THR A 138 -8.23 -4.79 6.93
C THR A 138 -7.26 -5.24 8.01
N LEU A 139 -6.32 -6.15 7.70
CA LEU A 139 -5.28 -6.51 8.68
C LEU A 139 -4.32 -5.34 8.97
N LEU A 140 -3.99 -4.52 7.97
CA LEU A 140 -3.16 -3.32 8.17
C LEU A 140 -3.86 -2.31 9.09
N ASP A 141 -5.18 -2.12 8.95
CA ASP A 141 -6.00 -1.28 9.83
C ASP A 141 -6.03 -1.78 11.28
N LEU A 142 -5.82 -3.08 11.49
CA LEU A 142 -5.74 -3.69 12.82
C LEU A 142 -4.31 -3.69 13.40
N SER A 143 -3.32 -3.35 12.60
CA SER A 143 -1.92 -3.48 12.96
C SER A 143 -1.36 -2.29 13.72
N CYS A 144 -0.42 -2.61 14.62
CA CYS A 144 0.28 -1.67 15.47
C CYS A 144 1.76 -1.65 15.09
N PHE A 145 2.40 -0.51 15.25
CA PHE A 145 3.86 -0.44 15.26
C PHE A 145 4.36 -0.96 16.61
N VAL A 146 5.30 -1.90 16.63
CA VAL A 146 5.83 -2.50 17.87
C VAL A 146 7.33 -2.70 17.74
N GLY A 147 8.14 -1.78 18.25
CA GLY A 147 9.60 -1.86 18.20
C GLY A 147 10.18 -2.00 16.78
N GLY A 148 9.46 -1.52 15.75
CA GLY A 148 9.80 -1.74 14.34
C GLY A 148 8.55 -1.89 13.46
N PRO A 149 8.59 -2.65 12.35
CA PRO A 149 7.46 -2.78 11.39
C PRO A 149 6.11 -3.17 12.01
N LEU A 150 5.03 -3.03 11.23
CA LEU A 150 3.67 -3.37 11.64
C LEU A 150 3.53 -4.83 12.14
N MET A 151 2.69 -5.04 13.14
CA MET A 151 2.24 -6.34 13.62
C MET A 151 0.87 -6.27 14.29
N ILE A 152 0.13 -7.38 14.32
CA ILE A 152 -1.04 -7.53 15.18
C ILE A 152 -0.61 -8.33 16.42
N PRO A 153 -0.40 -7.70 17.58
CA PRO A 153 0.04 -8.40 18.78
C PRO A 153 -1.03 -9.38 19.28
N LYS A 154 -0.58 -10.49 19.86
CA LYS A 154 -1.46 -11.53 20.38
C LYS A 154 -2.01 -11.13 21.75
N SER A 155 -3.25 -10.65 21.81
CA SER A 155 -4.05 -10.61 23.05
C SER A 155 -5.07 -11.77 23.05
N GLY A 156 -4.62 -12.99 23.39
CA GLY A 156 -5.50 -14.18 23.42
C GLY A 156 -5.77 -14.80 22.04
N SER A 157 -6.98 -15.35 21.83
CA SER A 157 -7.38 -16.03 20.58
C SER A 157 -8.06 -15.06 19.60
N TYR A 158 -7.26 -14.17 19.01
CA TYR A 158 -7.79 -13.17 18.06
C TYR A 158 -8.38 -13.79 16.77
N ILE A 159 -8.06 -15.06 16.48
CA ILE A 159 -8.59 -15.82 15.34
C ILE A 159 -10.12 -15.79 15.30
N LYS A 160 -10.79 -15.80 16.47
CA LYS A 160 -12.26 -15.81 16.60
C LYS A 160 -12.86 -14.43 16.82
N ILE A 161 -12.07 -13.36 16.87
CA ILE A 161 -12.59 -12.03 17.14
C ILE A 161 -13.24 -11.49 15.86
N PRO A 162 -14.54 -11.15 15.86
CA PRO A 162 -15.21 -10.56 14.73
C PRO A 162 -14.70 -9.14 14.47
N ILE A 163 -14.63 -8.78 13.19
CA ILE A 163 -14.18 -7.46 12.74
C ILE A 163 -15.40 -6.53 12.65
N PRO A 164 -15.43 -5.39 13.38
CA PRO A 164 -16.54 -4.46 13.34
C PRO A 164 -16.89 -4.02 11.91
N GLY A 165 -18.17 -4.05 11.56
CA GLY A 165 -18.66 -3.63 10.25
C GLY A 165 -18.41 -4.63 9.10
N LYS A 166 -17.80 -5.79 9.36
CA LYS A 166 -17.54 -6.84 8.36
C LYS A 166 -18.35 -8.13 8.59
N GLY A 167 -19.46 -8.04 9.35
CA GLY A 167 -20.36 -9.16 9.62
C GLY A 167 -19.67 -10.27 10.45
N PRO A 168 -19.82 -11.56 10.10
CA PRO A 168 -19.23 -12.68 10.85
C PRO A 168 -17.72 -12.87 10.57
N LEU A 169 -17.11 -12.00 9.76
CA LEU A 169 -15.72 -12.13 9.37
C LEU A 169 -14.79 -11.91 10.57
N ALA A 170 -13.98 -12.91 10.91
CA ALA A 170 -12.98 -12.83 11.96
C ALA A 170 -11.56 -12.70 11.38
N ILE A 171 -10.60 -12.29 12.22
CA ILE A 171 -9.18 -12.17 11.82
C ILE A 171 -8.65 -13.49 11.26
N GLY A 172 -9.08 -14.64 11.81
CA GLY A 172 -8.71 -15.95 11.31
C GLY A 172 -9.09 -16.19 9.85
N ASN A 173 -10.25 -15.70 9.42
CA ASN A 173 -10.70 -15.81 8.03
C ASN A 173 -9.80 -14.99 7.09
N LEU A 174 -9.39 -13.78 7.52
CA LEU A 174 -8.47 -12.95 6.75
C LEU A 174 -7.09 -13.58 6.62
N ILE A 175 -6.58 -14.16 7.72
CA ILE A 175 -5.30 -14.89 7.71
C ILE A 175 -5.36 -16.03 6.71
N HIS A 176 -6.44 -16.82 6.72
CA HIS A 176 -6.62 -17.94 5.79
C HIS A 176 -6.65 -17.46 4.33
N GLN A 177 -7.35 -16.37 4.02
CA GLN A 177 -7.40 -15.81 2.66
C GLN A 177 -6.03 -15.34 2.14
N LEU A 178 -5.14 -14.91 3.04
CA LEU A 178 -3.85 -14.34 2.68
C LEU A 178 -2.69 -15.32 2.75
N GLN A 179 -2.95 -16.55 3.23
CA GLN A 179 -1.92 -17.56 3.46
C GLN A 179 -1.20 -17.94 2.16
N ASP A 180 -1.94 -18.08 1.06
CA ASP A 180 -1.38 -18.52 -0.23
C ASP A 180 -0.68 -17.39 -1.01
N VAL A 181 -0.90 -16.14 -0.60
CA VAL A 181 -0.37 -14.94 -1.27
C VAL A 181 0.97 -14.48 -0.65
N ALA A 182 1.40 -15.12 0.44
CA ALA A 182 2.67 -14.86 1.12
C ALA A 182 2.89 -13.39 1.56
N LEU A 183 1.81 -12.68 1.93
CA LEU A 183 1.87 -11.32 2.48
C LEU A 183 2.07 -11.30 3.99
N ILE A 184 1.61 -12.36 4.67
CA ILE A 184 1.70 -12.53 6.12
C ILE A 184 2.66 -13.69 6.44
N ALA A 185 3.39 -13.55 7.54
CA ALA A 185 4.20 -14.63 8.07
C ALA A 185 3.31 -15.69 8.73
N HIS A 186 3.86 -16.88 8.99
CA HIS A 186 3.13 -17.95 9.67
C HIS A 186 2.59 -17.46 11.02
N ALA A 187 1.26 -17.38 11.14
CA ALA A 187 0.59 -16.84 12.32
C ALA A 187 0.89 -17.65 13.60
N VAL A 188 1.19 -18.93 13.45
CA VAL A 188 1.54 -19.84 14.55
C VAL A 188 3.05 -19.76 14.79
N GLY A 189 3.47 -18.99 15.79
CA GLY A 189 4.86 -18.94 16.25
C GLY A 189 5.65 -17.72 15.80
N SER A 190 5.07 -16.82 15.01
CA SER A 190 5.70 -15.53 14.73
C SER A 190 5.81 -14.68 15.99
N PHE A 191 7.01 -14.19 16.25
CA PHE A 191 7.28 -13.26 17.35
C PHE A 191 8.29 -12.20 16.93
N ARG A 192 8.27 -11.10 17.66
CA ARG A 192 9.28 -10.06 17.59
C ARG A 192 9.99 -9.94 18.92
N MET A 193 11.31 -10.08 18.88
CA MET A 193 12.15 -9.88 20.05
C MET A 193 12.37 -8.39 20.31
N LEU A 194 11.90 -7.91 21.46
CA LEU A 194 12.16 -6.59 22.00
C LEU A 194 13.37 -6.68 22.93
N ARG A 195 14.49 -6.11 22.49
CA ARG A 195 15.78 -6.20 23.20
C ARG A 195 15.75 -5.46 24.53
N LYS A 196 16.36 -6.07 25.56
CA LYS A 196 16.55 -5.44 26.86
C LYS A 196 17.39 -4.17 26.79
N GLY A 197 17.16 -3.26 27.72
CA GLY A 197 17.89 -2.01 27.87
C GLY A 197 17.62 -0.94 26.79
N GLN A 198 16.83 -1.27 25.76
CA GLN A 198 16.48 -0.34 24.68
C GLN A 198 15.01 0.09 24.78
N PRO A 199 14.70 1.38 24.56
CA PRO A 199 13.32 1.84 24.44
C PRO A 199 12.72 1.41 23.10
N HIS A 200 11.56 0.76 23.15
CA HIS A 200 10.79 0.34 21.98
C HIS A 200 9.52 1.16 21.88
N LYS A 201 9.27 1.73 20.69
CA LYS A 201 8.04 2.47 20.43
C LYS A 201 6.91 1.51 20.08
N ILE A 202 5.76 1.70 20.73
CA ILE A 202 4.50 1.06 20.39
C ILE A 202 3.52 2.15 19.97
N SER A 203 2.90 2.02 18.81
CA SER A 203 1.90 3.01 18.39
C SER A 203 0.80 2.44 17.50
N TYR A 204 -0.39 3.00 17.68
CA TYR A 204 -1.56 2.80 16.85
C TYR A 204 -2.29 4.13 16.69
N HIS A 205 -2.19 4.76 15.52
CA HIS A 205 -2.71 6.12 15.28
C HIS A 205 -2.28 7.12 16.39
N LYS A 206 -3.24 7.59 17.19
CA LYS A 206 -3.03 8.54 18.28
C LYS A 206 -2.49 7.89 19.55
N LEU A 207 -2.67 6.58 19.72
CA LEU A 207 -2.17 5.85 20.87
C LEU A 207 -0.67 5.59 20.69
N ARG A 208 0.12 6.03 21.67
CA ARG A 208 1.57 5.95 21.66
C ARG A 208 2.08 5.53 23.03
N ALA A 209 3.05 4.64 23.06
CA ALA A 209 3.75 4.24 24.26
C ALA A 209 5.22 3.95 23.94
N GLU A 210 6.07 4.12 24.94
CA GLU A 210 7.45 3.67 24.93
C GLU A 210 7.61 2.61 26.00
N VAL A 211 8.20 1.47 25.63
CA VAL A 211 8.40 0.34 26.54
C VAL A 211 9.88 -0.02 26.63
N THR A 212 10.38 -0.25 27.83
CA THR A 212 11.77 -0.66 28.07
C THR A 212 11.79 -1.84 29.03
N PHE A 213 12.42 -2.94 28.62
CA PHE A 213 12.63 -4.11 29.46
C PHE A 213 14.01 -4.03 30.11
N THR A 214 14.11 -4.13 31.44
CA THR A 214 15.40 -3.98 32.13
C THR A 214 16.18 -5.28 32.29
N ASP A 215 15.48 -6.42 32.34
CA ASP A 215 16.11 -7.67 32.79
C ASP A 215 16.42 -8.65 31.66
N ARG A 216 15.48 -8.82 30.73
CA ARG A 216 15.58 -9.79 29.63
C ARG A 216 14.90 -9.28 28.36
N ASP A 217 15.29 -9.88 27.24
CA ASP A 217 14.60 -9.70 25.98
C ASP A 217 13.16 -10.23 26.11
N TYR A 218 12.23 -9.61 25.39
CA TYR A 218 10.81 -9.99 25.41
C TYR A 218 10.33 -10.38 24.02
N ASP A 219 9.77 -11.58 23.90
CA ASP A 219 9.18 -12.05 22.65
C ASP A 219 7.72 -11.61 22.56
N ALA A 220 7.47 -10.57 21.78
CA ALA A 220 6.15 -10.11 21.43
C ALA A 220 5.56 -11.01 20.33
N TYR A 221 4.71 -11.96 20.73
CA TYR A 221 4.01 -12.85 19.81
C TYR A 221 2.89 -12.12 19.05
N GLY A 222 2.70 -12.44 17.78
CA GLY A 222 1.64 -11.84 16.98
C GLY A 222 1.71 -12.21 15.50
N LEU A 223 0.76 -11.68 14.74
CA LEU A 223 0.79 -11.77 13.28
C LEU A 223 1.82 -10.77 12.74
N LEU A 224 2.81 -11.27 12.02
CA LEU A 224 3.81 -10.47 11.33
C LEU A 224 3.55 -10.49 9.81
N TYR A 225 4.11 -9.51 9.13
CA TYR A 225 4.08 -9.41 7.67
C TYR A 225 5.39 -9.91 7.08
N THR A 226 5.34 -10.48 5.87
CA THR A 226 6.54 -10.83 5.12
C THR A 226 7.26 -9.57 4.64
N SER A 227 8.48 -9.70 4.11
CA SER A 227 9.18 -8.57 3.49
C SER A 227 8.37 -7.93 2.36
N VAL A 228 7.66 -8.74 1.57
CA VAL A 228 6.76 -8.28 0.52
C VAL A 228 5.54 -7.58 1.11
N GLY A 229 4.88 -8.17 2.11
CA GLY A 229 3.75 -7.54 2.80
C GLY A 229 4.11 -6.18 3.39
N LEU A 230 5.26 -6.08 4.07
CA LEU A 230 5.79 -4.81 4.61
C LEU A 230 6.17 -3.81 3.52
N SER A 231 6.65 -4.28 2.36
CA SER A 231 6.94 -3.39 1.23
C SER A 231 5.64 -2.79 0.68
N ILE A 232 4.61 -3.60 0.53
CA ILE A 232 3.30 -3.20 0.01
C ILE A 232 2.57 -2.29 1.00
N SER A 233 2.66 -2.57 2.30
CA SER A 233 1.96 -1.81 3.33
C SER A 233 2.35 -0.34 3.37
N ARG A 234 3.52 0.04 2.83
CA ARG A 234 3.98 1.43 2.74
C ARG A 234 3.15 2.30 1.79
N PHE A 235 2.49 1.67 0.82
CA PHE A 235 1.64 2.38 -0.14
C PHE A 235 0.20 2.49 0.35
N TYR A 236 -0.18 1.73 1.37
CA TYR A 236 -1.48 1.82 2.00
C TYR A 236 -1.45 2.80 3.17
N GLN A 237 -2.51 3.58 3.32
CA GLN A 237 -2.71 4.46 4.47
C GLN A 237 -3.71 3.79 5.42
N PRO A 238 -3.27 3.25 6.56
CA PRO A 238 -4.16 2.59 7.51
C PRO A 238 -5.25 3.54 8.00
N THR A 239 -6.46 2.99 8.11
CA THR A 239 -7.63 3.66 8.66
C THR A 239 -7.82 3.22 10.12
N GLU A 240 -8.22 4.16 10.98
CA GLU A 240 -8.44 3.85 12.39
C GLU A 240 -9.58 2.83 12.53
N ASN A 241 -9.30 1.75 13.25
CA ASN A 241 -10.20 0.66 13.51
C ASN A 241 -10.36 0.46 15.03
N PRO A 242 -11.60 0.48 15.56
CA PRO A 242 -11.83 0.29 17.01
C PRO A 242 -11.25 -1.01 17.56
N LEU A 243 -11.26 -2.09 16.76
CA LEU A 243 -10.67 -3.36 17.14
C LEU A 243 -9.14 -3.28 17.19
N GLY A 244 -8.51 -2.64 16.20
CA GLY A 244 -7.06 -2.42 16.18
C GLY A 244 -6.59 -1.61 17.39
N ARG A 245 -7.33 -0.54 17.73
CA ARG A 245 -7.07 0.26 18.93
C ARG A 245 -7.16 -0.57 20.20
N ARG A 246 -8.20 -1.39 20.34
CA ARG A 246 -8.38 -2.28 21.49
C ARG A 246 -7.25 -3.30 21.60
N ILE A 247 -6.87 -3.96 20.51
CA ILE A 247 -5.76 -4.93 20.47
C ILE A 247 -4.46 -4.26 20.92
N CYS A 248 -4.17 -3.05 20.42
CA CYS A 248 -2.97 -2.30 20.82
C CYS A 248 -2.96 -1.95 22.31
N ASP A 249 -4.08 -1.42 22.81
CA ASP A 249 -4.21 -0.98 24.21
C ASP A 249 -4.15 -2.17 25.18
N GLU A 250 -4.81 -3.28 24.86
CA GLU A 250 -4.71 -4.55 25.61
C GLU A 250 -3.28 -5.08 25.62
N PHE A 251 -2.57 -4.99 24.49
CA PHE A 251 -1.17 -5.38 24.43
C PHE A 251 -0.31 -4.51 25.35
N ILE A 252 -0.43 -3.18 25.29
CA ILE A 252 0.30 -2.27 26.19
C ILE A 252 -0.03 -2.56 27.67
N ALA A 253 -1.32 -2.74 28.00
CA ALA A 253 -1.75 -3.09 29.34
C ALA A 253 -1.21 -4.46 29.80
N SER A 254 -0.99 -5.39 28.88
CA SER A 254 -0.32 -6.67 29.19
C SER A 254 1.16 -6.47 29.53
N LEU A 255 1.84 -5.52 28.88
CA LEU A 255 3.23 -5.19 29.15
C LEU A 255 3.42 -4.48 30.50
N GLU A 256 2.44 -3.66 30.91
CA GLU A 256 2.42 -2.99 32.23
C GLU A 256 2.39 -4.01 33.40
N LYS A 257 1.92 -5.23 33.14
CA LYS A 257 1.86 -6.32 34.14
C LYS A 257 3.14 -7.14 34.23
N ILE A 258 4.09 -6.93 33.30
CA ILE A 258 5.34 -7.69 33.26
C ILE A 258 6.31 -7.07 34.29
N PRO A 259 6.83 -7.86 35.25
CA PRO A 259 7.88 -7.39 36.15
C PRO A 259 9.06 -6.84 35.33
N ASN A 260 9.62 -5.71 35.76
CA ASN A 260 10.82 -5.14 35.15
C ASN A 260 10.62 -4.67 33.67
N CYS A 261 9.36 -4.38 33.32
CA CYS A 261 8.97 -3.62 32.14
C CYS A 261 8.54 -2.21 32.55
N LYS A 262 9.18 -1.18 31.99
CA LYS A 262 8.78 0.22 32.16
C LYS A 262 7.95 0.64 30.95
N VAL A 263 6.70 1.02 31.18
CA VAL A 263 5.79 1.52 30.13
C VAL A 263 5.52 2.99 30.37
N LYS A 264 5.72 3.82 29.36
CA LYS A 264 5.41 5.25 29.36
C LYS A 264 4.42 5.54 28.23
N ARG A 265 3.17 5.85 28.55
CA ARG A 265 2.17 6.33 27.58
C ARG A 265 2.51 7.79 27.20
N LEU A 266 2.44 8.12 25.91
CA LEU A 266 2.81 9.41 25.34
C LEU A 266 1.60 10.19 24.83
#